data_AF-A0A8S1IYZ6-F1
#
_entry.id   AF-A0A8S1IYZ6-F1
#
_cell.length_a   1.000
_cell.length_b   1.000
_cell.length_c   1.000
_cell.angle_alpha   90.00
_cell.angle_beta   90.00
_cell.angle_gamma   90.00
#
_symmetry.space_group_name_H-M   'P 1'
#
loop_
_entity.id
_entity.type
_entity.pdbx_description
1 polymer ?
#
loop_
_entity_poly.entity_id
_entity_poly.type
_entity_poly.pdbx_seq_one_letter_code
_entity_poly.pdbx_strand_id
1 'polypeptide(L)'
;MWWSWGMWRRAAPCGREGTSSFGAVWNRLAGCIHAGCGRADAAIRALSAQSCTMSIGGHSSADTICSQVPLMACIGSGNCIEVVRLAATEVGPSNSNPSLDVIGKETRTSAPMRAALWTGRYATLLGLMLMLFPSQLFGLAFNTAVVTRGWIRMGGCFLALVGMQYIGTAVGDGRGLGASGFYSATIFSRLFLVATCCAVVVLGEVEVALLALAAANGLGALAMRRAMRSSG
;
A
#
# COMPACT_ATOMS: atom_id res chain seq x y z
N MET A 1 6.34 -13.84 3.16
CA MET A 1 7.01 -13.09 4.25
C MET A 1 7.19 -11.64 3.80
N TRP A 2 6.24 -10.77 4.14
CA TRP A 2 6.42 -9.32 4.19
C TRP A 2 6.17 -8.96 5.65
N TRP A 3 7.12 -8.26 6.27
CA TRP A 3 7.05 -7.87 7.66
C TRP A 3 5.94 -6.81 7.83
N SER A 4 4.73 -7.24 8.19
CA SER A 4 3.74 -6.36 8.79
C SER A 4 4.15 -6.15 10.24
N TRP A 5 4.86 -5.06 10.54
CA TRP A 5 4.89 -4.53 11.89
C TRP A 5 3.49 -4.07 12.24
N GLY A 6 2.70 -4.97 12.83
CA GLY A 6 1.46 -4.64 13.50
C GLY A 6 1.79 -3.79 14.72
N MET A 7 1.84 -2.48 14.54
CA MET A 7 1.93 -1.54 15.65
C MET A 7 0.55 -1.46 16.32
N TRP A 8 0.23 -2.47 17.13
CA TRP A 8 -0.88 -2.40 18.08
C TRP A 8 -0.49 -1.44 19.21
N ARG A 9 -0.66 -0.13 19.00
CA ARG A 9 -0.81 0.76 20.15
C ARG A 9 -2.21 0.52 20.70
N ARG A 10 -2.32 -0.33 21.72
CA ARG A 10 -3.45 -0.25 22.65
C ARG A 10 -3.45 1.18 23.18
N ALA A 11 -4.59 1.87 23.08
CA ALA A 11 -4.79 3.11 23.81
C ALA A 11 -4.46 2.81 25.29
N ALA A 12 -3.45 3.51 25.83
CA ALA A 12 -3.09 3.35 27.21
C ALA A 12 -4.31 3.73 28.09
N PRO A 13 -4.59 2.99 29.18
CA PRO A 13 -5.56 3.44 30.16
C PRO A 13 -5.15 4.83 30.67
N CYS A 14 -6.08 5.81 30.71
CA CYS A 14 -5.82 7.18 31.18
C CYS A 14 -5.22 7.07 32.60
N GLY A 15 -3.91 7.32 32.72
CA GLY A 15 -3.14 7.09 33.94
C GLY A 15 -1.74 7.71 33.88
N ARG A 16 -1.69 9.00 34.25
CA ARG A 16 -0.53 9.86 34.60
C ARG A 16 0.45 10.30 33.49
N GLU A 17 0.46 11.62 33.36
CA GLU A 17 1.56 12.56 33.10
C GLU A 17 2.57 12.25 31.98
N GLY A 18 2.54 13.13 30.98
CA GLY A 18 3.70 13.43 30.15
C GLY A 18 3.50 13.11 28.67
N THR A 19 3.25 14.17 27.89
CA THR A 19 3.49 14.32 26.44
C THR A 19 2.44 13.83 25.43
N SER A 20 1.92 14.81 24.67
CA SER A 20 1.20 14.75 23.38
C SER A 20 -0.22 14.17 23.34
N SER A 21 -1.22 15.06 23.38
CA SER A 21 -2.67 14.79 23.28
C SER A 21 -3.15 14.53 21.84
N PHE A 22 -2.45 13.70 21.06
CA PHE A 22 -2.85 13.36 19.69
C PHE A 22 -3.15 11.88 19.53
N GLY A 23 -4.42 11.53 19.35
CA GLY A 23 -4.86 10.19 18.97
C GLY A 23 -4.92 10.04 17.46
N ALA A 24 -3.80 9.74 16.81
CA ALA A 24 -3.79 9.38 15.39
C ALA A 24 -3.92 7.86 15.25
N VAL A 25 -5.08 7.38 14.78
CA VAL A 25 -5.26 5.95 14.46
C VAL A 25 -5.19 5.79 12.94
N TRP A 26 -4.05 5.30 12.46
CA TRP A 26 -3.81 5.03 11.03
C TRP A 26 -4.42 3.69 10.58
N ASN A 27 -5.65 3.39 11.01
CA ASN A 27 -6.36 2.18 10.62
C ASN A 27 -7.89 2.34 10.78
N ARG A 28 -8.66 1.26 10.58
CA ARG A 28 -10.10 1.21 10.83
C ARG A 28 -10.41 1.42 12.31
N LEU A 29 -11.24 2.42 12.60
CA LEU A 29 -11.83 2.66 13.92
C LEU A 29 -13.15 1.89 14.09
N ALA A 30 -13.30 1.23 15.23
CA ALA A 30 -14.55 0.58 15.64
C ALA A 30 -14.73 0.69 17.17
N GLY A 31 -15.97 0.73 17.64
CA GLY A 31 -16.30 0.82 19.07
C GLY A 31 -16.26 2.25 19.63
N CYS A 32 -16.08 2.36 20.95
CA CYS A 32 -16.09 3.65 21.65
C CYS A 32 -14.67 4.23 21.75
N ILE A 33 -14.50 5.48 21.33
CA ILE A 33 -13.20 6.15 21.29
C ILE A 33 -13.27 7.43 22.09
N HIS A 34 -12.36 7.57 23.04
CA HIS A 34 -12.25 8.75 23.89
C HIS A 34 -10.92 9.45 23.62
N ALA A 35 -10.97 10.73 23.29
CA ALA A 35 -9.82 11.59 23.07
C ALA A 35 -9.90 12.84 23.96
N GLY A 36 -8.73 13.35 24.35
CA GLY A 36 -8.63 14.64 25.02
C GLY A 36 -8.83 14.65 26.54
N CYS A 37 -9.32 13.57 27.20
CA CYS A 37 -9.52 13.46 28.68
C CYS A 37 -9.83 14.85 29.35
N GLY A 38 -10.80 15.62 28.81
CA GLY A 38 -11.22 16.95 29.30
C GLY A 38 -10.73 18.19 28.53
N ARG A 39 -9.92 18.04 27.47
CA ARG A 39 -9.47 19.14 26.62
C ARG A 39 -10.18 19.18 25.27
N ALA A 40 -10.65 20.38 24.89
CA ALA A 40 -11.43 20.60 23.67
C ALA A 40 -10.58 20.73 22.39
N ASP A 41 -9.25 20.80 22.52
CA ASP A 41 -8.29 20.93 21.41
C ASP A 41 -7.88 19.58 20.78
N ALA A 42 -8.35 18.47 21.35
CA ALA A 42 -8.05 17.13 20.84
C ALA A 42 -8.80 16.83 19.54
N ALA A 43 -8.17 16.05 18.66
CA ALA A 43 -8.78 15.56 17.43
C ALA A 43 -8.56 14.05 17.26
N ILE A 44 -9.53 13.38 16.67
CA ILE A 44 -9.47 11.97 16.29
C ILE A 44 -9.30 11.89 14.78
N ARG A 45 -8.29 11.17 14.31
CA ARG A 45 -8.08 10.93 12.86
C ARG A 45 -8.11 9.44 12.57
N ALA A 46 -8.79 9.08 11.47
CA ALA A 46 -8.88 7.70 11.02
C ALA A 46 -8.98 7.54 9.52
N LEU A 47 -8.50 6.40 9.01
CA LEU A 47 -8.59 6.04 7.60
C LEU A 47 -9.98 5.52 7.22
N SER A 48 -10.66 4.87 8.16
CA SER A 48 -12.06 4.48 8.06
C SER A 48 -12.65 4.34 9.46
N ALA A 49 -13.96 4.49 9.57
CA ALA A 49 -14.72 4.34 10.79
C ALA A 49 -15.90 3.40 10.54
N GLN A 50 -16.08 2.40 11.38
CA GLN A 50 -17.19 1.47 11.29
C GLN A 50 -17.85 1.34 12.65
N SER A 51 -19.09 1.79 12.73
CA SER A 51 -19.93 1.66 13.94
C SER A 51 -19.23 2.16 15.20
N CYS A 52 -18.70 3.39 15.16
CA CYS A 52 -17.97 3.96 16.28
C CYS A 52 -18.69 5.16 16.90
N THR A 53 -18.63 5.25 18.22
CA THR A 53 -19.03 6.43 19.00
C THR A 53 -17.76 7.14 19.45
N MET A 54 -17.74 8.45 19.33
CA MET A 54 -16.56 9.26 19.63
C MET A 54 -16.86 10.22 20.75
N SER A 55 -15.91 10.39 21.66
CA SER A 55 -15.94 11.42 22.69
C SER A 55 -14.64 12.20 22.67
N ILE A 56 -14.73 13.52 22.63
CA ILE A 56 -13.60 14.44 22.57
C ILE A 56 -13.82 15.48 23.67
N GLY A 57 -12.85 15.64 24.59
CA GLY A 57 -12.87 16.72 25.56
C GLY A 57 -14.08 16.77 26.50
N GLY A 58 -14.78 15.64 26.68
CA GLY A 58 -16.03 15.56 27.46
C GLY A 58 -17.31 15.67 26.63
N HIS A 59 -17.21 16.04 25.35
CA HIS A 59 -18.32 16.00 24.39
C HIS A 59 -18.42 14.60 23.79
N SER A 60 -19.63 14.13 23.51
CA SER A 60 -19.86 12.81 22.89
C SER A 60 -20.74 12.94 21.65
N SER A 61 -20.43 12.18 20.62
CA SER A 61 -21.27 12.06 19.42
C SER A 61 -22.55 11.32 19.81
N ALA A 62 -23.71 11.92 19.53
CA ALA A 62 -24.99 11.25 19.70
C ALA A 62 -25.16 10.10 18.71
N ASP A 63 -24.62 10.27 17.50
CA ASP A 63 -24.76 9.30 16.42
C ASP A 63 -23.53 8.41 16.26
N THR A 64 -23.80 7.21 15.77
CA THR A 64 -22.78 6.27 15.36
C THR A 64 -22.18 6.68 14.02
N ILE A 65 -20.86 6.87 13.96
CA ILE A 65 -20.17 7.32 12.77
C ILE A 65 -19.71 6.10 11.95
N CYS A 66 -20.13 6.06 10.69
CA CYS A 66 -19.70 5.11 9.67
C CYS A 66 -19.14 5.86 8.45
N SER A 67 -17.88 5.61 8.12
CA SER A 67 -17.19 6.18 6.96
C SER A 67 -16.17 5.21 6.40
N GLN A 68 -16.22 4.98 5.09
CA GLN A 68 -15.20 4.22 4.35
C GLN A 68 -14.05 5.12 3.84
N VAL A 69 -14.14 6.43 4.06
CA VAL A 69 -13.12 7.41 3.69
C VAL A 69 -12.42 7.97 4.92
N PRO A 70 -11.17 8.47 4.77
CA PRO A 70 -10.47 9.14 5.85
C PRO A 70 -11.30 10.28 6.45
N LEU A 71 -11.27 10.39 7.77
CA LEU A 71 -12.01 11.40 8.50
C LEU A 71 -11.16 11.99 9.62
N MET A 72 -11.49 13.22 9.97
CA MET A 72 -11.04 13.90 11.16
C MET A 72 -12.26 14.35 11.93
N ALA A 73 -12.35 13.96 13.21
CA ALA A 73 -13.35 14.45 14.13
C ALA A 73 -12.69 15.43 15.12
N CYS A 74 -13.25 16.61 15.26
CA CYS A 74 -12.82 17.65 16.19
C CYS A 74 -14.03 18.40 16.76
N ILE A 75 -13.83 19.20 17.80
CA ILE A 75 -14.91 20.04 18.34
C ILE A 75 -15.04 21.29 17.46
N GLY A 76 -16.21 21.46 16.85
CA GLY A 76 -16.55 22.63 16.03
C GLY A 76 -17.00 23.82 16.87
N SER A 77 -17.27 24.96 16.22
CA SER A 77 -17.65 26.22 16.86
C SER A 77 -18.93 26.15 17.71
N GLY A 78 -19.78 25.14 17.50
CA GLY A 78 -21.00 24.88 18.26
C GLY A 78 -20.87 23.95 19.47
N ASN A 79 -19.66 23.68 19.98
CA ASN A 79 -19.41 22.68 21.04
C ASN A 79 -19.96 21.28 20.70
N CYS A 80 -20.05 20.97 19.41
CA CYS A 80 -20.47 19.68 18.88
C CYS A 80 -19.27 19.01 18.20
N ILE A 81 -19.25 17.68 18.15
CA ILE A 81 -18.24 16.95 17.39
C ILE A 81 -18.56 17.12 15.90
N GLU A 82 -17.69 17.80 15.19
CA GLU A 82 -17.75 17.96 13.75
C GLU A 82 -16.86 16.90 13.09
N VAL A 83 -17.44 16.14 12.16
CA VAL A 83 -16.73 15.09 11.42
C VAL A 83 -16.43 15.61 10.02
N VAL A 84 -15.20 16.07 9.84
CA VAL A 84 -14.69 16.47 8.53
C VAL A 84 -14.23 15.21 7.80
N ARG A 85 -14.98 14.81 6.77
CA ARG A 85 -14.55 13.75 5.88
C ARG A 85 -13.46 14.32 4.98
N LEU A 86 -12.25 13.81 5.17
CA LEU A 86 -11.14 14.10 4.29
C LEU A 86 -11.37 13.27 3.02
N ALA A 87 -12.24 13.78 2.15
CA ALA A 87 -12.10 13.48 0.73
C ALA A 87 -10.66 13.84 0.35
N ALA A 88 -10.06 13.10 -0.58
CA ALA A 88 -8.72 13.39 -1.09
C ALA A 88 -8.68 14.69 -1.93
N THR A 89 -9.25 15.76 -1.39
CA THR A 89 -9.27 17.11 -1.94
C THR A 89 -8.21 17.87 -1.16
N GLU A 90 -7.16 18.26 -1.86
CA GLU A 90 -6.01 18.96 -1.28
C GLU A 90 -6.46 20.23 -0.54
N VAL A 91 -6.02 20.36 0.72
CA VAL A 91 -6.15 21.59 1.51
C VAL A 91 -5.15 22.61 0.93
N GLY A 92 -5.62 23.43 0.00
CA GLY A 92 -5.02 24.73 -0.28
C GLY A 92 -5.51 25.78 0.73
N PRO A 93 -4.75 26.85 1.00
CA PRO A 93 -5.19 27.92 1.88
C PRO A 93 -6.42 28.60 1.27
N SER A 94 -7.49 28.62 2.04
CA SER A 94 -8.75 29.32 1.80
C SER A 94 -8.51 30.73 1.28
N ASN A 95 -9.05 31.04 0.09
CA ASN A 95 -9.81 32.28 -0.15
C ASN A 95 -10.61 32.21 -1.47
N SER A 96 -11.88 32.60 -1.35
CA SER A 96 -12.87 32.96 -2.39
C SER A 96 -13.47 31.88 -3.31
N ASN A 97 -14.79 31.66 -3.09
CA ASN A 97 -15.87 31.28 -4.00
C ASN A 97 -15.74 29.99 -4.84
N PRO A 98 -16.57 28.95 -4.59
CA PRO A 98 -16.67 27.82 -5.50
C PRO A 98 -17.55 28.19 -6.70
N SER A 99 -16.92 28.73 -7.74
CA SER A 99 -17.48 28.67 -9.09
C SER A 99 -17.38 27.22 -9.57
N LEU A 100 -18.56 26.65 -9.78
CA LEU A 100 -18.85 25.39 -10.43
C LEU A 100 -18.26 25.42 -11.85
N ASP A 101 -17.02 25.00 -12.05
CA ASP A 101 -16.54 24.67 -13.38
C ASP A 101 -15.26 23.82 -13.38
N VAL A 102 -15.18 22.97 -14.40
CA VAL A 102 -14.09 22.04 -14.73
C VAL A 102 -14.11 20.70 -13.98
N ILE A 103 -15.00 19.82 -14.46
CA ILE A 103 -14.79 18.36 -14.48
C ILE A 103 -13.58 18.09 -15.40
N GLY A 104 -12.39 18.42 -14.90
CA GLY A 104 -11.12 18.04 -15.45
C GLY A 104 -10.63 16.86 -14.64
N LYS A 105 -10.57 15.69 -15.26
CA LYS A 105 -9.97 14.48 -14.71
C LYS A 105 -8.45 14.67 -14.61
N GLU A 106 -7.99 15.64 -13.83
CA GLU A 106 -6.58 15.75 -13.47
C GLU A 106 -6.27 14.56 -12.58
N THR A 107 -5.79 13.48 -13.19
CA THR A 107 -5.04 12.45 -12.48
C THR A 107 -3.75 13.10 -11.99
N ARG A 108 -3.83 13.88 -10.90
CA ARG A 108 -2.64 14.39 -10.20
C ARG A 108 -1.88 13.20 -9.72
N THR A 109 -0.80 12.92 -10.42
CA THR A 109 0.16 11.88 -10.07
C THR A 109 0.74 12.25 -8.71
N SER A 110 0.34 11.54 -7.66
CA SER A 110 0.85 11.82 -6.32
C SER A 110 2.38 11.64 -6.28
N ALA A 111 3.08 12.42 -5.46
CA ALA A 111 4.54 12.31 -5.33
C ALA A 111 5.00 10.85 -5.03
N PRO A 112 4.32 10.09 -4.14
CA PRO A 112 4.63 8.67 -3.94
C PRO A 112 4.49 7.82 -5.19
N MET A 113 3.44 8.07 -6.00
CA MET A 113 3.21 7.33 -7.24
C MET A 113 4.33 7.58 -8.27
N ARG A 114 4.78 8.83 -8.41
CA ARG A 114 5.91 9.17 -9.29
C ARG A 114 7.21 8.50 -8.84
N ALA A 115 7.50 8.53 -7.53
CA ALA A 115 8.68 7.86 -6.97
C ALA A 115 8.62 6.35 -7.20
N ALA A 116 7.46 5.72 -6.94
CA ALA A 116 7.24 4.30 -7.17
C ALA A 116 7.43 3.91 -8.65
N LEU A 117 6.93 4.71 -9.59
CA LEU A 117 7.14 4.48 -11.03
C LEU A 117 8.62 4.56 -11.42
N TRP A 118 9.34 5.54 -10.88
CA TRP A 118 10.77 5.68 -11.14
C TRP A 118 11.55 4.46 -10.63
N THR A 119 11.33 4.10 -9.36
CA THR A 119 11.91 2.92 -8.71
C THR A 119 11.61 1.64 -9.47
N GLY A 120 10.34 1.46 -9.83
CA GLY A 120 9.88 0.30 -10.56
C GLY A 120 10.56 0.17 -11.92
N ARG A 121 10.68 1.26 -12.69
CA ARG A 121 11.29 1.25 -14.03
C ARG A 121 12.74 0.80 -14.01
N TYR A 122 13.59 1.43 -13.19
CA TYR A 122 15.01 1.05 -13.20
C TYR A 122 15.21 -0.35 -12.61
N ALA A 123 14.43 -0.76 -11.60
CA ALA A 123 14.53 -2.10 -11.03
C ALA A 123 14.10 -3.18 -12.04
N THR A 124 13.01 -2.95 -12.78
CA THR A 124 12.58 -3.87 -13.85
C THR A 124 13.60 -3.95 -14.97
N LEU A 125 14.11 -2.82 -15.46
CA LEU A 125 15.12 -2.82 -16.52
C LEU A 125 16.40 -3.51 -16.08
N LEU A 126 16.93 -3.17 -14.90
CA LEU A 126 18.13 -3.80 -14.37
C LEU A 126 17.95 -5.30 -14.14
N GLY A 127 16.80 -5.70 -13.58
CA GLY A 127 16.48 -7.12 -13.37
C GLY A 127 16.40 -7.91 -14.67
N LEU A 128 15.71 -7.37 -15.69
CA LEU A 128 15.63 -7.99 -17.02
C LEU A 128 17.00 -8.06 -17.71
N MET A 129 17.80 -6.99 -17.61
CA MET A 129 19.14 -6.99 -18.16
C MET A 129 20.04 -8.04 -17.47
N LEU A 130 19.90 -8.21 -16.16
CA LEU A 130 20.62 -9.25 -15.42
C LEU A 130 20.15 -10.68 -15.79
N MET A 131 18.90 -10.85 -16.19
CA MET A 131 18.41 -12.12 -16.72
C MET A 131 19.00 -12.43 -18.10
N LEU A 132 19.08 -11.44 -18.99
CA LEU A 132 19.57 -11.63 -20.36
C LEU A 132 21.11 -11.74 -20.43
N PHE A 133 21.81 -10.91 -19.64
CA PHE A 133 23.27 -10.77 -19.65
C PHE A 133 23.87 -10.99 -18.24
N PRO A 134 23.65 -12.17 -17.62
CA PRO A 134 24.00 -12.40 -16.22
C PRO A 134 25.50 -12.24 -15.96
N SER A 135 26.36 -12.77 -16.85
CA SER A 135 27.81 -12.70 -16.67
C SER A 135 28.36 -11.30 -16.92
N GLN A 136 27.82 -10.56 -17.88
CA GLN A 136 28.28 -9.22 -18.21
C GLN A 136 27.94 -8.23 -17.08
N LEU A 137 26.69 -8.22 -16.61
CA LEU A 137 26.26 -7.28 -15.58
C LEU A 137 26.76 -7.64 -14.19
N PHE A 138 26.67 -8.91 -13.80
CA PHE A 138 27.18 -9.35 -12.49
C PHE A 138 28.71 -9.25 -12.43
N GLY A 139 29.38 -9.53 -13.55
CA GLY A 139 30.84 -9.47 -13.68
C GLY A 139 31.44 -8.07 -13.53
N LEU A 140 30.65 -7.00 -13.68
CA LEU A 140 31.13 -5.63 -13.44
C LEU A 140 31.46 -5.37 -11.97
N ALA A 141 30.77 -6.04 -11.05
CA ALA A 141 30.90 -5.80 -9.62
C ALA A 141 31.40 -7.02 -8.84
N PHE A 142 31.22 -8.24 -9.36
CA PHE A 142 31.47 -9.48 -8.64
C PHE A 142 32.19 -10.53 -9.48
N ASN A 143 32.88 -11.44 -8.80
CA ASN A 143 33.52 -12.59 -9.46
C ASN A 143 32.47 -13.65 -9.84
N THR A 144 32.25 -13.83 -11.15
CA THR A 144 31.28 -14.80 -11.69
C THR A 144 31.70 -16.26 -11.52
N ALA A 145 32.95 -16.55 -11.13
CA ALA A 145 33.39 -17.93 -10.90
C ALA A 145 32.73 -18.58 -9.67
N VAL A 146 32.20 -17.78 -8.75
CA VAL A 146 31.63 -18.26 -7.49
C VAL A 146 30.13 -18.58 -7.59
N VAL A 147 29.40 -17.94 -8.52
CA VAL A 147 27.94 -18.04 -8.62
C VAL A 147 27.53 -18.52 -10.01
N THR A 148 26.71 -19.57 -10.07
CA THR A 148 26.25 -20.10 -11.36
C THR A 148 25.34 -19.11 -12.09
N ARG A 149 25.36 -19.14 -13.42
CA ARG A 149 24.56 -18.23 -14.27
C ARG A 149 23.07 -18.31 -13.98
N GLY A 150 22.55 -19.50 -13.72
CA GLY A 150 21.13 -19.72 -13.40
C GLY A 150 20.69 -18.96 -12.15
N TRP A 151 21.49 -18.98 -11.07
CA TRP A 151 21.19 -18.25 -9.85
C TRP A 151 21.25 -16.73 -10.04
N ILE A 152 22.17 -16.23 -10.87
CA ILE A 152 22.22 -14.81 -11.23
C ILE A 152 20.94 -14.38 -11.96
N ARG A 153 20.47 -15.20 -12.92
CA ARG A 153 19.20 -14.95 -13.62
C ARG A 153 18.01 -14.97 -12.67
N MET A 154 17.99 -15.87 -11.69
CA MET A 154 16.97 -15.87 -10.65
C MET A 154 17.01 -14.60 -9.80
N GLY A 155 18.20 -14.12 -9.43
CA GLY A 155 18.37 -12.81 -8.79
C GLY A 155 17.80 -11.66 -9.63
N GLY A 156 18.10 -11.65 -10.93
CA GLY A 156 17.53 -10.70 -11.89
C GLY A 156 16.00 -10.77 -11.96
N CYS A 157 15.44 -11.98 -11.94
CA CYS A 157 14.00 -12.21 -11.90
C CYS A 157 13.38 -11.60 -10.65
N PHE A 158 13.94 -11.81 -9.46
CA PHE A 158 13.42 -11.22 -8.23
C PHE A 158 13.46 -9.70 -8.25
N LEU A 159 14.55 -9.12 -8.75
CA LEU A 159 14.67 -7.67 -8.92
C LEU A 159 13.62 -7.13 -9.91
N ALA A 160 13.41 -7.82 -11.03
CA ALA A 160 12.40 -7.45 -12.02
C ALA A 160 10.98 -7.54 -11.45
N LEU A 161 10.69 -8.57 -10.65
CA LEU A 161 9.41 -8.77 -9.95
C LEU A 161 9.10 -7.64 -9.00
N VAL A 162 10.06 -7.23 -8.18
CA VAL A 162 9.91 -6.07 -7.29
C VAL A 162 9.60 -4.83 -8.13
N GLY A 163 10.36 -4.58 -9.20
CA GLY A 163 10.13 -3.44 -10.07
C GLY A 163 8.72 -3.44 -10.70
N MET A 164 8.25 -4.59 -11.18
CA MET A 164 6.92 -4.74 -11.76
C MET A 164 5.81 -4.52 -10.74
N GLN A 165 6.00 -4.92 -9.48
CA GLN A 165 5.04 -4.63 -8.40
C GLN A 165 4.95 -3.14 -8.09
N TYR A 166 6.08 -2.43 -8.08
CA TYR A 166 6.10 -0.97 -7.94
C TYR A 166 5.35 -0.28 -9.08
N ILE A 167 5.63 -0.66 -10.32
CA ILE A 167 4.92 -0.11 -11.50
C ILE A 167 3.43 -0.43 -11.44
N GLY A 168 3.09 -1.70 -11.20
CA GLY A 168 1.70 -2.16 -11.19
C GLY A 168 0.85 -1.49 -10.11
N THR A 169 1.42 -1.30 -8.92
CA THR A 169 0.75 -0.58 -7.82
C THR A 169 0.55 0.89 -8.19
N ALA A 170 1.59 1.57 -8.65
CA ALA A 170 1.51 2.98 -9.02
C ALA A 170 0.53 3.24 -10.19
N VAL A 171 0.52 2.37 -11.20
CA VAL A 171 -0.45 2.45 -12.30
C VAL A 171 -1.87 2.15 -11.81
N GLY A 172 -2.03 1.19 -10.89
CA GLY A 172 -3.30 0.88 -10.25
C GLY A 172 -3.88 2.07 -9.48
N ASP A 173 -3.05 2.73 -8.68
CA ASP A 173 -3.40 3.93 -7.93
C ASP A 173 -3.76 5.09 -8.88
N GLY A 174 -2.96 5.31 -9.93
CA GLY A 174 -3.24 6.34 -10.93
C GLY A 174 -4.54 6.14 -11.72
N ARG A 175 -5.05 4.90 -11.76
CA ARG A 175 -6.35 4.55 -12.37
C ARG A 175 -7.50 4.50 -11.37
N GLY A 176 -7.25 4.76 -10.08
CA GLY A 176 -8.27 4.66 -9.02
C GLY A 176 -8.74 3.23 -8.76
N LEU A 177 -7.95 2.21 -9.13
CA LEU A 177 -8.31 0.79 -8.93
C LEU A 177 -8.08 0.32 -7.49
N GLY A 178 -7.30 1.07 -6.70
CA GLY A 178 -6.94 0.75 -5.33
C GLY A 178 -6.43 -0.69 -5.19
N ALA A 179 -7.04 -1.44 -4.27
CA ALA A 179 -6.66 -2.83 -4.00
C ALA A 179 -6.73 -3.75 -5.24
N SER A 180 -7.66 -3.51 -6.18
CA SER A 180 -7.78 -4.33 -7.40
C SER A 180 -6.54 -4.22 -8.30
N GLY A 181 -5.94 -3.01 -8.38
CA GLY A 181 -4.69 -2.79 -9.11
C GLY A 181 -3.52 -3.57 -8.49
N PHE A 182 -3.42 -3.55 -7.16
CA PHE A 182 -2.42 -4.31 -6.41
C PHE A 182 -2.55 -5.83 -6.62
N TYR A 183 -3.78 -6.38 -6.54
CA TYR A 183 -4.00 -7.81 -6.77
C TYR A 183 -3.68 -8.22 -8.21
N SER A 184 -4.03 -7.39 -9.20
CA SER A 184 -3.69 -7.62 -10.61
C SER A 184 -2.17 -7.65 -10.82
N ALA A 185 -1.43 -6.71 -10.24
CA ALA A 185 0.04 -6.68 -10.27
C ALA A 185 0.65 -7.93 -9.59
N THR A 186 0.05 -8.38 -8.49
CA THR A 186 0.47 -9.58 -7.78
C THR A 186 0.28 -10.84 -8.64
N ILE A 187 -0.85 -10.98 -9.32
CA ILE A 187 -1.10 -12.11 -10.23
C ILE A 187 -0.08 -12.12 -11.36
N PHE A 188 0.16 -10.96 -12.00
CA PHE A 188 1.12 -10.86 -13.11
C PHE A 188 2.54 -11.21 -12.67
N SER A 189 2.99 -10.67 -11.53
CA SER A 189 4.33 -10.97 -10.98
C SER A 189 4.49 -12.46 -10.67
N ARG A 190 3.48 -13.12 -10.09
CA ARG A 190 3.53 -14.57 -9.87
C ARG A 190 3.66 -15.36 -11.18
N LEU A 191 2.89 -15.01 -12.21
CA LEU A 191 2.97 -15.68 -13.51
C LEU A 191 4.32 -15.46 -14.20
N PHE A 192 4.89 -14.27 -14.10
CA PHE A 192 6.24 -13.99 -14.59
C PHE A 192 7.30 -14.85 -13.89
N LEU A 193 7.19 -15.03 -12.57
CA LEU A 193 8.07 -15.92 -11.81
C LEU A 193 7.93 -17.38 -12.27
N VAL A 194 6.69 -17.86 -12.48
CA VAL A 194 6.45 -19.20 -13.04
C VAL A 194 7.15 -19.37 -14.39
N ALA A 195 6.92 -18.45 -15.32
CA ALA A 195 7.51 -18.50 -16.65
C ALA A 195 9.05 -18.51 -16.58
N THR A 196 9.62 -17.68 -15.72
CA THR A 196 11.08 -17.58 -15.55
C THR A 196 11.65 -18.86 -14.97
N CYS A 197 11.09 -19.39 -13.86
CA CYS A 197 11.51 -20.66 -13.28
C CYS A 197 11.46 -21.80 -14.30
N CYS A 198 10.37 -21.90 -15.07
CA CYS A 198 10.26 -22.91 -16.12
C CYS A 198 11.35 -22.73 -17.19
N ALA A 199 11.60 -21.49 -17.65
CA ALA A 199 12.61 -21.21 -18.66
C ALA A 199 14.03 -21.59 -18.18
N VAL A 200 14.44 -21.21 -16.97
CA VAL A 200 15.79 -21.52 -16.47
C VAL A 200 15.98 -23.02 -16.18
N VAL A 201 14.93 -23.75 -15.79
CA VAL A 201 14.96 -25.20 -15.63
C VAL A 201 15.06 -25.90 -16.99
N VAL A 202 14.28 -25.47 -17.99
CA VAL A 202 14.32 -26.03 -19.36
C VAL A 202 15.68 -25.81 -20.01
N LEU A 203 16.33 -24.67 -19.73
CA LEU A 203 17.70 -24.39 -20.18
C LEU A 203 18.77 -25.18 -19.39
N GLY A 204 18.40 -25.95 -18.37
CA GLY A 204 19.31 -26.75 -17.57
C GLY A 204 20.25 -25.93 -16.67
N GLU A 205 19.88 -24.69 -16.34
CA GLU A 205 20.75 -23.78 -15.59
C GLU A 205 20.56 -23.82 -14.07
N VAL A 206 19.43 -24.36 -13.63
CA VAL A 206 19.04 -24.51 -12.22
C VAL A 206 18.33 -25.85 -12.00
N GLU A 207 18.21 -26.25 -10.75
CA GLU A 207 17.66 -27.53 -10.34
C GLU A 207 16.16 -27.65 -10.61
N VAL A 208 15.71 -28.85 -10.98
CA VAL A 208 14.30 -29.17 -11.26
C VAL A 208 13.39 -28.90 -10.05
N ALA A 209 13.93 -28.90 -8.84
CA ALA A 209 13.22 -28.54 -7.61
C ALA A 209 12.58 -27.13 -7.68
N LEU A 210 13.12 -26.23 -8.50
CA LEU A 210 12.57 -24.89 -8.69
C LEU A 210 11.16 -24.91 -9.35
N LEU A 211 10.79 -26.01 -10.01
CA LEU A 211 9.43 -26.19 -10.53
C LEU A 211 8.38 -26.29 -9.42
N ALA A 212 8.74 -26.75 -8.22
CA ALA A 212 7.83 -26.72 -7.08
C ALA A 212 7.47 -25.29 -6.68
N LEU A 213 8.45 -24.37 -6.70
CA LEU A 213 8.22 -22.94 -6.47
C LEU A 213 7.35 -22.33 -7.58
N ALA A 214 7.57 -22.73 -8.84
CA ALA A 214 6.75 -22.31 -9.96
C ALA A 214 5.30 -22.78 -9.80
N ALA A 215 5.08 -24.06 -9.45
CA ALA A 215 3.76 -24.62 -9.21
C ALA A 215 3.02 -23.89 -8.08
N ALA A 216 3.69 -23.67 -6.93
CA ALA A 216 3.10 -22.94 -5.80
C ALA A 216 2.69 -21.51 -6.18
N ASN A 217 3.52 -20.80 -6.96
CA ASN A 217 3.19 -19.45 -7.43
C ASN A 217 2.05 -19.45 -8.45
N GLY A 218 2.01 -20.43 -9.35
CA GLY A 218 0.93 -20.61 -10.32
C GLY A 218 -0.41 -20.86 -9.63
N LEU A 219 -0.45 -21.77 -8.66
CA LEU A 219 -1.64 -22.02 -7.85
C LEU A 219 -2.09 -20.77 -7.09
N GLY A 220 -1.17 -20.03 -6.48
CA GLY A 220 -1.48 -18.76 -5.80
C GLY A 220 -2.06 -17.71 -6.74
N ALA A 221 -1.51 -17.57 -7.96
CA ALA A 221 -2.03 -16.65 -8.97
C ALA A 221 -3.45 -17.04 -9.44
N LEU A 222 -3.70 -18.33 -9.65
CA LEU A 222 -5.01 -18.85 -10.02
C LEU A 222 -6.05 -18.63 -8.91
N ALA A 223 -5.68 -18.88 -7.65
CA ALA A 223 -6.56 -18.65 -6.51
C ALA A 223 -6.97 -17.17 -6.39
N MET A 224 -6.00 -16.24 -6.49
CA MET A 224 -6.28 -14.81 -6.49
C MET A 224 -7.16 -14.39 -7.66
N ARG A 225 -6.89 -14.90 -8.88
CA ARG A 225 -7.71 -14.60 -10.06
C ARG A 225 -9.16 -15.06 -9.91
N ARG A 226 -9.39 -16.22 -9.29
CA ARG A 226 -10.74 -16.72 -8.99
C ARG A 226 -11.43 -15.83 -7.96
N ALA A 227 -10.75 -15.48 -6.87
CA ALA A 227 -11.30 -14.62 -5.82
C ALA A 227 -11.67 -13.21 -6.31
N MET A 228 -10.92 -12.65 -7.26
CA MET A 228 -11.26 -11.37 -7.88
C MET A 228 -12.52 -11.46 -8.75
N ARG A 229 -12.75 -12.60 -9.42
CA ARG A 229 -13.93 -12.79 -10.28
C ARG A 229 -15.22 -13.03 -9.48
N SER A 230 -15.12 -13.57 -8.27
CA SER A 230 -16.28 -13.80 -7.41
C SER A 230 -16.72 -12.56 -6.63
N SER A 231 -15.91 -11.49 -6.63
CA SER A 231 -16.14 -10.28 -5.84
C SER A 231 -16.66 -9.10 -6.67
N GLY A 232 -16.87 -9.28 -7.97
CA GLY A 232 -17.42 -8.27 -8.89
C GLY A 232 -18.70 -8.79 -9.52
#